data_AF-A0A182WAH9-F1
#
_entry.id   AF-A0A182WAH9-F1
#
_cell.length_a   1.000
_cell.length_b   1.000
_cell.length_c   1.000
_cell.angle_alpha   90.00
_cell.angle_beta   90.00
_cell.angle_gamma   90.00
#
_symmetry.space_group_name_H-M   'P 1'
#
loop_
_entity.id
_entity.type
_entity.pdbx_description
1 polymer ?
#
loop_
_entity_poly.entity_id
_entity_poly.type
_entity_poly.pdbx_seq_one_letter_code
_entity_poly.pdbx_strand_id
1 'polypeptide(L)'
;MAALLSATRHGAIFRPSVPNVWILSWLISYQRKSTNISAVDSFISELVENKKLKWKVLNSRYRNGKMKTVSQTNEYELATNVLTRTDTILRSSFRFSELYNELTNNPLVIDISQMEVSQVDHLLETALNEQNAEDVNRLLAQILEYKKLPSLSVLNAALKFLSHQTQMETIEQLTALYSQLHPEEQKSMAIGRFEHYKALCQWKLGNTLKSLEAFRAIMAGCNEEQLLTVDHIMLEMIDETIGRKSEAVLLAVINLCEFCLTNLHHDFPICYVWEKSFLSAWHSDQEAAKTLFDSHGALRDAVSRRISHLCYKLLYDNNVEKVYQLIELFLKHDMKAECKSMLVRLFEYQYWRKNLRGCSEIMQNAIDLNISLPELCNRHLLELLLGRNTAGSELKEASKQSKNLKPNKYELKF
;
A
#
# COMPACT_ATOMS: atom_id res chain seq x y z
N MET A 1 40.07 38.04 11.68
CA MET A 1 39.57 39.18 10.87
C MET A 1 38.71 38.59 9.76
N ALA A 2 37.39 38.53 10.01
CA ALA A 2 36.35 39.32 9.31
C ALA A 2 35.99 38.70 7.94
N ALA A 3 34.95 37.87 7.79
CA ALA A 3 33.50 38.10 7.91
C ALA A 3 32.85 38.67 6.63
N LEU A 4 31.64 38.15 6.34
CA LEU A 4 30.54 38.65 5.48
C LEU A 4 30.63 38.33 3.97
N LEU A 5 29.61 37.87 3.21
CA LEU A 5 28.17 37.51 3.34
C LEU A 5 27.80 36.79 2.01
N SER A 6 27.24 35.57 1.98
CA SER A 6 25.81 35.19 1.85
C SER A 6 24.98 35.79 0.69
N ALA A 7 24.39 34.92 -0.16
CA ALA A 7 22.97 34.91 -0.61
C ALA A 7 22.77 33.92 -1.82
N THR A 8 22.21 32.71 -1.60
CA THR A 8 20.81 32.24 -1.86
C THR A 8 20.50 31.66 -3.25
N ARG A 9 20.08 30.37 -3.26
CA ARG A 9 18.99 29.70 -4.05
C ARG A 9 19.22 28.17 -4.03
N HIS A 10 18.53 27.39 -3.20
CA HIS A 10 17.22 26.72 -3.41
C HIS A 10 17.05 25.96 -4.76
N GLY A 11 16.92 24.64 -4.64
CA GLY A 11 15.78 23.91 -5.22
C GLY A 11 16.00 23.01 -6.44
N ALA A 12 15.75 21.71 -6.22
CA ALA A 12 15.45 20.65 -7.19
C ALA A 12 16.61 20.11 -8.06
N ILE A 13 16.81 18.78 -8.01
CA ILE A 13 16.87 17.84 -9.16
C ILE A 13 17.15 16.45 -8.58
N PHE A 14 16.11 15.63 -8.47
CA PHE A 14 16.21 14.17 -8.67
C PHE A 14 14.90 13.71 -9.31
N ARG A 15 14.90 13.65 -10.65
CA ARG A 15 13.93 12.91 -11.46
C ARG A 15 14.48 11.50 -11.64
N PRO A 16 13.69 10.43 -11.49
CA PRO A 16 13.87 9.25 -12.33
C PRO A 16 13.11 9.47 -13.64
N SER A 17 13.84 9.33 -14.74
CA SER A 17 13.32 9.33 -16.10
C SER A 17 12.28 8.23 -16.32
N VAL A 18 11.17 8.60 -16.94
CA VAL A 18 10.13 7.73 -17.47
C VAL A 18 10.71 6.78 -18.53
N PRO A 19 10.44 5.45 -18.48
CA PRO A 19 10.60 4.59 -19.64
C PRO A 19 9.32 4.63 -20.49
N ASN A 20 9.47 5.12 -21.73
CA ASN A 20 8.47 5.21 -22.78
C ASN A 20 7.92 3.84 -23.22
N VAL A 21 6.58 3.76 -23.38
CA VAL A 21 5.77 3.28 -24.53
C VAL A 21 6.01 1.88 -25.15
N TRP A 22 7.18 1.25 -25.01
CA TRP A 22 7.52 0.01 -25.71
C TRP A 22 7.11 -1.28 -24.96
N ILE A 23 6.95 -1.23 -23.64
CA ILE A 23 6.63 -2.43 -22.83
C ILE A 23 5.16 -2.88 -23.04
N LEU A 24 4.24 -1.95 -23.34
CA LEU A 24 2.83 -2.26 -23.57
C LEU A 24 2.58 -2.93 -24.94
N SER A 25 3.39 -2.63 -25.97
CA SER A 25 3.24 -3.28 -27.29
C SER A 25 3.69 -4.74 -27.30
N TRP A 26 4.57 -5.15 -26.38
CA TRP A 26 5.10 -6.52 -26.39
C TRP A 26 4.22 -7.51 -25.61
N LEU A 27 3.61 -7.09 -24.49
CA LEU A 27 2.85 -7.98 -23.60
C LEU A 27 1.39 -8.25 -24.02
N ILE A 28 0.79 -7.42 -24.89
CA ILE A 28 -0.63 -7.53 -25.27
C ILE A 28 -0.86 -8.50 -26.46
N SER A 29 0.22 -9.02 -27.07
CA SER A 29 0.16 -9.98 -28.18
C SER A 29 -0.47 -11.34 -27.81
N TYR A 30 -0.69 -11.61 -26.52
CA TYR A 30 -1.15 -12.90 -26.01
C TYR A 30 -2.38 -12.76 -25.10
N GLN A 31 -3.52 -12.29 -25.60
CA GLN A 31 -4.79 -12.61 -24.94
C GLN A 31 -5.92 -12.93 -25.92
N ARG A 32 -6.43 -14.15 -25.79
CA ARG A 32 -7.53 -14.74 -26.56
C ARG A 32 -8.82 -13.96 -26.34
N LYS A 33 -9.56 -13.75 -27.43
CA LYS A 33 -10.94 -13.27 -27.46
C LYS A 33 -11.81 -14.14 -26.54
N SER A 34 -12.44 -13.53 -25.53
CA SER A 34 -13.49 -14.16 -24.71
C SER A 34 -14.77 -13.36 -24.84
N THR A 35 -15.72 -13.92 -25.58
CA THR A 35 -17.11 -13.46 -25.68
C THR A 35 -17.92 -14.03 -24.53
N ASN A 36 -17.86 -13.41 -23.34
CA ASN A 36 -18.73 -13.81 -22.21
C ASN A 36 -18.96 -12.67 -21.19
N ILE A 37 -18.84 -11.41 -21.60
CA ILE A 37 -19.02 -10.26 -20.69
C ILE A 37 -20.51 -10.04 -20.33
N SER A 38 -21.46 -10.34 -21.22
CA SER A 38 -22.88 -10.11 -20.92
C SER A 38 -23.51 -11.13 -19.96
N ALA A 39 -22.96 -12.34 -19.84
CA ALA A 39 -23.44 -13.35 -18.90
C ALA A 39 -22.98 -13.06 -17.46
N VAL A 40 -21.82 -12.42 -17.31
CA VAL A 40 -21.26 -12.02 -16.00
C VAL A 40 -22.03 -10.81 -15.44
N ASP A 41 -22.44 -9.85 -16.29
CA ASP A 41 -23.24 -8.70 -15.85
C ASP A 41 -24.65 -9.09 -15.38
N SER A 42 -25.24 -10.14 -15.99
CA SER A 42 -26.52 -10.71 -15.54
C SER A 42 -26.38 -11.40 -14.17
N PHE A 43 -25.28 -12.12 -13.94
CA PHE A 43 -25.04 -12.82 -12.68
C PHE A 43 -24.72 -11.83 -11.54
N ILE A 44 -23.96 -10.77 -11.80
CA ILE A 44 -23.63 -9.74 -10.80
C ILE A 44 -24.89 -8.96 -10.41
N SER A 45 -25.75 -8.61 -11.38
CA SER A 45 -27.03 -7.95 -11.09
C SER A 45 -27.95 -8.82 -10.22
N GLU A 46 -28.04 -10.12 -10.51
CA GLU A 46 -28.82 -11.08 -9.74
C GLU A 46 -28.25 -11.32 -8.32
N LEU A 47 -26.92 -11.25 -8.16
CA LEU A 47 -26.23 -11.41 -6.88
C LEU A 47 -26.36 -10.16 -6.00
N VAL A 48 -26.40 -8.97 -6.60
CA VAL A 48 -26.68 -7.69 -5.92
C VAL A 48 -28.15 -7.63 -5.46
N GLU A 49 -29.10 -8.09 -6.27
CA GLU A 49 -30.51 -8.17 -5.87
C GLU A 49 -30.75 -9.21 -4.76
N ASN A 50 -30.12 -10.39 -4.84
CA ASN A 50 -30.22 -11.41 -3.78
C ASN A 50 -29.62 -10.95 -2.45
N LYS A 51 -28.52 -10.18 -2.47
CA LYS A 51 -27.94 -9.59 -1.24
C LYS A 51 -28.79 -8.45 -0.68
N LYS A 52 -29.45 -7.66 -1.53
CA LYS A 52 -30.40 -6.61 -1.13
C LYS A 52 -31.67 -7.19 -0.48
N LEU A 53 -32.13 -8.36 -0.95
CA LEU A 53 -33.24 -9.10 -0.33
C LEU A 53 -32.84 -9.69 1.03
N LYS A 54 -31.63 -10.25 1.18
CA LYS A 54 -31.10 -10.70 2.48
C LYS A 54 -31.01 -9.56 3.50
N TRP A 55 -30.61 -8.36 3.06
CA TRP A 55 -30.58 -7.17 3.91
C TRP A 55 -31.98 -6.74 4.38
N LYS A 56 -33.00 -6.82 3.51
CA LYS A 56 -34.40 -6.57 3.91
C LYS A 56 -34.94 -7.61 4.90
N VAL A 57 -34.54 -8.87 4.77
CA VAL A 57 -34.94 -9.97 5.68
C VAL A 57 -34.19 -9.90 7.03
N LEU A 58 -32.93 -9.46 7.05
CA LEU A 58 -32.19 -9.26 8.30
C LEU A 58 -32.66 -8.01 9.07
N ASN A 59 -32.97 -6.92 8.34
CA ASN A 59 -33.42 -5.67 8.94
C ASN A 59 -34.87 -5.75 9.48
N SER A 60 -35.72 -6.64 8.92
CA SER A 60 -37.04 -6.91 9.48
C SER A 60 -37.00 -7.75 10.76
N ARG A 61 -35.99 -8.61 10.94
CA ARG A 61 -35.77 -9.36 12.20
C ARG A 61 -35.21 -8.50 13.32
N TYR A 62 -34.43 -7.46 13.00
CA TYR A 62 -33.88 -6.54 14.00
C TYR A 62 -34.89 -5.49 14.51
N ARG A 63 -35.97 -5.20 13.76
CA ARG A 63 -37.03 -4.27 14.18
C ARG A 63 -38.13 -4.88 15.04
N ASN A 64 -38.29 -6.20 15.05
CA ASN A 64 -39.30 -6.89 15.85
C ASN A 64 -38.62 -7.80 16.88
N GLY A 65 -38.17 -7.19 17.98
CA GLY A 65 -37.61 -7.93 19.11
C GLY A 65 -38.62 -8.89 19.72
N LYS A 66 -38.17 -10.12 20.00
CA LYS A 66 -38.50 -10.86 21.22
C LYS A 66 -37.35 -11.83 21.53
N MET A 67 -36.60 -11.49 22.58
CA MET A 67 -35.66 -12.40 23.24
C MET A 67 -36.41 -13.64 23.75
N LYS A 68 -35.79 -14.80 23.64
CA LYS A 68 -36.03 -15.91 24.56
C LYS A 68 -34.68 -16.53 24.94
N THR A 69 -34.38 -16.40 26.22
CA THR A 69 -33.25 -16.95 26.98
C THR A 69 -33.42 -18.45 27.23
N VAL A 70 -32.37 -19.06 27.82
CA VAL A 70 -32.26 -20.38 28.49
C VAL A 70 -31.71 -21.49 27.57
N SER A 71 -30.76 -22.36 27.93
CA SER A 71 -29.72 -22.47 28.96
C SER A 71 -28.84 -23.69 28.60
N GLN A 72 -27.61 -23.68 29.12
CA GLN A 72 -26.65 -24.77 29.46
C GLN A 72 -27.01 -26.25 29.16
N THR A 73 -25.99 -27.07 28.84
CA THR A 73 -25.41 -28.15 29.71
C THR A 73 -24.50 -29.11 28.90
N ASN A 74 -23.27 -29.36 29.42
CA ASN A 74 -22.38 -30.55 29.53
C ASN A 74 -22.57 -31.76 28.54
N GLU A 75 -21.64 -32.68 28.23
CA GLU A 75 -20.32 -33.14 28.70
C GLU A 75 -19.88 -34.38 27.83
N TYR A 76 -18.58 -34.76 27.89
CA TYR A 76 -17.94 -36.07 27.58
C TYR A 76 -18.07 -36.64 26.13
N GLU A 77 -17.13 -37.39 25.53
CA GLU A 77 -16.27 -38.45 26.06
C GLU A 77 -15.14 -38.87 25.06
N LEU A 78 -14.10 -39.51 25.61
CA LEU A 78 -12.95 -40.18 24.97
C LEU A 78 -13.34 -41.28 23.95
N ALA A 79 -12.48 -41.53 22.96
CA ALA A 79 -11.96 -42.89 22.69
C ALA A 79 -10.78 -42.90 21.69
N THR A 80 -9.68 -43.46 22.18
CA THR A 80 -8.50 -44.02 21.51
C THR A 80 -8.81 -45.06 20.43
N ASN A 81 -7.96 -45.16 19.40
CA ASN A 81 -7.56 -46.45 18.82
C ASN A 81 -6.19 -46.36 18.11
N VAL A 82 -5.27 -47.18 18.58
CA VAL A 82 -3.96 -47.50 18.03
C VAL A 82 -4.06 -48.86 17.33
N LEU A 83 -3.61 -48.98 16.07
CA LEU A 83 -2.87 -50.17 15.61
C LEU A 83 -2.13 -49.93 14.26
N THR A 84 -0.80 -50.06 14.35
CA THR A 84 0.26 -50.45 13.39
C THR A 84 -0.16 -51.32 12.20
N ARG A 85 0.56 -51.48 11.07
CA ARG A 85 1.80 -50.98 10.43
C ARG A 85 1.89 -51.77 9.10
N THR A 86 2.41 -51.20 8.02
CA THR A 86 3.24 -51.98 7.07
C THR A 86 4.11 -51.07 6.22
N ASP A 87 5.40 -51.35 6.31
CA ASP A 87 6.52 -50.63 5.74
C ASP A 87 6.52 -50.66 4.20
N THR A 88 6.76 -49.50 3.59
CA THR A 88 7.47 -49.42 2.31
C THR A 88 8.66 -48.49 2.52
N ILE A 89 9.85 -49.09 2.44
CA ILE A 89 11.14 -48.41 2.53
C ILE A 89 11.31 -47.57 1.27
N LEU A 90 10.84 -46.33 1.32
CA LEU A 90 11.31 -45.25 0.44
C LEU A 90 12.49 -44.61 1.16
N ARG A 91 13.66 -44.57 0.50
CA ARG A 91 14.81 -43.78 0.95
C ARG A 91 14.32 -42.37 1.30
N SER A 92 14.39 -42.02 2.58
CA SER A 92 14.04 -40.69 3.05
C SER A 92 14.95 -39.68 2.36
N SER A 93 14.35 -38.88 1.50
CA SER A 93 14.91 -37.62 1.04
C SER A 93 15.46 -36.88 2.26
N PHE A 94 16.74 -36.53 2.25
CA PHE A 94 17.35 -35.70 3.28
C PHE A 94 16.54 -34.40 3.40
N ARG A 95 15.73 -34.26 4.46
CA ARG A 95 14.87 -33.10 4.68
C ARG A 95 15.56 -32.19 5.69
N PHE A 96 16.05 -31.06 5.21
CA PHE A 96 16.67 -30.01 6.03
C PHE A 96 15.77 -29.56 7.19
N SER A 97 14.45 -29.68 7.05
CA SER A 97 13.45 -29.39 8.07
C SER A 97 13.44 -30.35 9.26
N GLU A 98 13.88 -31.61 9.11
CA GLU A 98 13.98 -32.57 10.22
C GLU A 98 15.23 -32.31 11.07
N LEU A 99 16.36 -31.96 10.43
CA LEU A 99 17.55 -31.44 11.13
C LEU A 99 17.26 -30.09 11.79
N TYR A 100 16.46 -29.23 11.14
CA TYR A 100 16.00 -27.97 11.74
C TYR A 100 15.21 -28.24 13.02
N ASN A 101 14.22 -29.14 12.96
CA ASN A 101 13.42 -29.50 14.13
C ASN A 101 14.23 -30.23 15.23
N GLU A 102 15.24 -31.03 14.88
CA GLU A 102 16.15 -31.64 15.88
C GLU A 102 17.13 -30.62 16.50
N LEU A 103 17.50 -29.56 15.77
CA LEU A 103 18.34 -28.46 16.27
C LEU A 103 17.53 -27.41 17.04
N THR A 104 16.28 -27.15 16.69
CA THR A 104 15.39 -26.16 17.33
C THR A 104 14.60 -26.71 18.51
N ASN A 105 14.50 -28.04 18.67
CA ASN A 105 13.96 -28.65 19.89
C ASN A 105 14.95 -28.61 21.07
N ASN A 106 16.19 -28.15 20.84
CA ASN A 106 16.99 -27.62 21.93
C ASN A 106 16.59 -26.15 22.10
N PRO A 107 15.99 -25.75 23.24
CA PRO A 107 15.90 -24.33 23.56
C PRO A 107 17.32 -23.76 23.43
N LEU A 108 17.53 -22.70 22.65
CA LEU A 108 18.85 -22.10 22.46
C LEU A 108 19.54 -21.92 23.82
N VAL A 109 20.44 -22.84 24.19
CA VAL A 109 21.42 -22.65 25.28
C VAL A 109 22.60 -21.89 24.67
N ILE A 110 22.29 -20.80 23.98
CA ILE A 110 23.31 -19.87 23.49
C ILE A 110 23.47 -18.83 24.58
N ASP A 111 24.62 -18.82 25.23
CA ASP A 111 25.02 -17.77 26.17
C ASP A 111 25.70 -16.64 25.40
N ILE A 112 25.06 -15.47 25.34
CA ILE A 112 25.61 -14.30 24.62
C ILE A 112 26.69 -13.56 25.42
N SER A 113 27.01 -13.99 26.65
CA SER A 113 27.98 -13.32 27.54
C SER A 113 29.36 -13.10 26.90
N GLN A 114 29.79 -14.01 26.02
CA GLN A 114 31.09 -13.93 25.32
C GLN A 114 30.98 -13.50 23.85
N MET A 115 29.77 -13.30 23.32
CA MET A 115 29.56 -12.99 21.90
C MET A 115 29.81 -11.52 21.58
N GLU A 116 30.32 -11.26 20.37
CA GLU A 116 30.42 -9.90 19.84
C GLU A 116 29.04 -9.37 19.41
N VAL A 117 28.87 -8.05 19.38
CA VAL A 117 27.60 -7.40 18.99
C VAL A 117 27.14 -7.86 17.60
N SER A 118 28.06 -8.04 16.66
CA SER A 118 27.77 -8.55 15.30
C SER A 118 27.15 -9.95 15.29
N GLN A 119 27.54 -10.81 16.23
CA GLN A 119 27.00 -12.16 16.35
C GLN A 119 25.64 -12.14 17.05
N VAL A 120 25.46 -11.27 18.04
CA VAL A 120 24.17 -11.02 18.69
C VAL A 120 23.15 -10.49 17.68
N ASP A 121 23.58 -9.53 16.83
CA ASP A 121 22.78 -8.99 15.74
C ASP A 121 22.31 -10.10 14.80
N HIS A 122 23.24 -10.96 14.33
CA HIS A 122 22.89 -12.05 13.42
C HIS A 122 21.90 -13.03 14.06
N LEU A 123 22.10 -13.44 15.32
CA LEU A 123 21.19 -14.36 16.00
C LEU A 123 19.78 -13.77 16.17
N LEU A 124 19.72 -12.50 16.59
CA LEU A 124 18.44 -11.83 16.80
C LEU A 124 17.73 -11.56 15.47
N GLU A 125 18.45 -11.16 14.41
CA GLU A 125 17.87 -11.03 13.06
C GLU A 125 17.34 -12.36 12.53
N THR A 126 18.09 -13.47 12.69
CA THR A 126 17.62 -14.79 12.28
C THR A 126 16.34 -15.17 13.03
N ALA A 127 16.31 -15.02 14.36
CA ALA A 127 15.13 -15.33 15.17
C ALA A 127 13.91 -14.46 14.81
N LEU A 128 14.13 -13.17 14.54
CA LEU A 128 13.08 -12.24 14.09
C LEU A 128 12.54 -12.60 12.70
N ASN A 129 13.42 -12.95 11.75
CA ASN A 129 13.04 -13.35 10.39
C ASN A 129 12.24 -14.66 10.37
N GLU A 130 12.55 -15.57 11.29
CA GLU A 130 11.84 -16.84 11.47
C GLU A 130 10.56 -16.69 12.30
N GLN A 131 10.31 -15.51 12.86
CA GLN A 131 9.18 -15.22 13.75
C GLN A 131 9.14 -16.14 14.99
N ASN A 132 10.30 -16.62 15.45
CA ASN A 132 10.38 -17.47 16.63
C ASN A 132 10.34 -16.63 17.92
N ALA A 133 9.14 -16.44 18.46
CA ALA A 133 8.92 -15.60 19.62
C ALA A 133 9.67 -16.07 20.89
N GLU A 134 9.83 -17.38 21.08
CA GLU A 134 10.53 -17.91 22.26
C GLU A 134 12.01 -17.55 22.24
N ASP A 135 12.65 -17.75 21.10
CA ASP A 135 14.07 -17.46 20.93
C ASP A 135 14.35 -15.97 20.97
N VAL A 136 13.49 -15.15 20.38
CA VAL A 136 13.56 -13.68 20.50
C VAL A 136 13.47 -13.27 21.97
N ASN A 137 12.48 -13.76 22.73
CA ASN A 137 12.31 -13.39 24.13
C ASN A 137 13.52 -13.83 25.00
N ARG A 138 14.08 -15.01 24.74
CA ARG A 138 15.28 -15.50 25.43
C ARG A 138 16.51 -14.64 25.14
N LEU A 139 16.75 -14.33 23.86
CA LEU A 139 17.86 -13.47 23.46
C LEU A 139 17.72 -12.07 24.06
N LEU A 140 16.52 -11.50 24.06
CA LEU A 140 16.24 -10.20 24.67
C LEU A 140 16.46 -10.20 26.19
N ALA A 141 16.06 -11.27 26.89
CA ALA A 141 16.32 -11.40 28.32
C ALA A 141 17.83 -11.41 28.61
N GLN A 142 18.61 -12.15 27.83
CA GLN A 142 20.07 -12.16 27.97
C GLN A 142 20.70 -10.81 27.59
N ILE A 143 20.19 -10.12 26.57
CA ILE A 143 20.64 -8.78 26.18
C ILE A 143 20.48 -7.80 27.34
N LEU A 144 19.35 -7.88 28.05
CA LEU A 144 19.08 -7.07 29.24
C LEU A 144 19.98 -7.45 30.42
N GLU A 145 20.18 -8.75 30.66
CA GLU A 145 21.04 -9.27 31.72
C GLU A 145 22.51 -8.86 31.55
N TYR A 146 23.06 -9.09 30.35
CA TYR A 146 24.47 -8.82 30.04
C TYR A 146 24.71 -7.39 29.53
N LYS A 147 23.66 -6.57 29.42
CA LYS A 147 23.71 -5.19 28.92
C LYS A 147 24.39 -5.04 27.56
N LYS A 148 24.21 -6.04 26.68
CA LYS A 148 24.79 -6.06 25.33
C LYS A 148 23.75 -5.65 24.30
N LEU A 149 23.64 -4.36 24.02
CA LEU A 149 22.71 -3.89 23.01
C LEU A 149 23.14 -4.30 21.60
N PRO A 150 22.19 -4.77 20.78
CA PRO A 150 22.43 -4.97 19.36
C PRO A 150 22.58 -3.61 18.64
N SER A 151 22.98 -3.63 17.37
CA SER A 151 22.99 -2.41 16.56
C SER A 151 21.60 -1.78 16.46
N LEU A 152 21.55 -0.46 16.22
CA LEU A 152 20.29 0.30 16.19
C LEU A 152 19.27 -0.26 15.18
N SER A 153 19.75 -0.80 14.04
CA SER A 153 18.90 -1.43 13.03
C SER A 153 18.16 -2.64 13.60
N VAL A 154 18.90 -3.55 14.23
CA VAL A 154 18.35 -4.78 14.83
C VAL A 154 17.50 -4.45 16.04
N LEU A 155 17.92 -3.48 16.86
CA LEU A 155 17.14 -2.99 17.99
C LEU A 155 15.78 -2.45 17.55
N ASN A 156 15.73 -1.64 16.48
CA ASN A 156 14.48 -1.13 15.91
C ASN A 156 13.58 -2.26 15.41
N ALA A 157 14.14 -3.28 14.77
CA ALA A 157 13.40 -4.46 14.34
C ALA A 157 12.82 -5.24 15.54
N ALA A 158 13.62 -5.43 16.59
CA ALA A 158 13.19 -6.09 17.82
C ALA A 158 12.11 -5.29 18.55
N LEU A 159 12.27 -3.96 18.69
CA LEU A 159 11.26 -3.09 19.30
C LEU A 159 9.95 -3.11 18.50
N LYS A 160 10.02 -3.10 17.16
CA LYS A 160 8.85 -3.26 16.30
C LYS A 160 8.15 -4.60 16.55
N PHE A 161 8.91 -5.69 16.64
CA PHE A 161 8.38 -7.02 16.96
C PHE A 161 7.69 -7.05 18.34
N LEU A 162 8.33 -6.49 19.37
CA LEU A 162 7.75 -6.39 20.71
C LEU A 162 6.47 -5.57 20.74
N SER A 163 6.39 -4.48 19.96
CA SER A 163 5.15 -3.69 19.85
C SER A 163 4.00 -4.52 19.28
N HIS A 164 4.28 -5.44 18.35
CA HIS A 164 3.28 -6.36 17.79
C HIS A 164 2.86 -7.44 18.78
N GLN A 165 3.80 -7.93 19.60
CA GLN A 165 3.55 -8.89 20.68
C GLN A 165 3.00 -8.23 21.97
N THR A 166 2.71 -6.92 21.91
CA THR A 166 2.18 -6.12 23.02
C THR A 166 2.99 -6.15 24.32
N GLN A 167 4.31 -6.40 24.21
CA GLN A 167 5.23 -6.49 25.35
C GLN A 167 5.80 -5.10 25.75
N MET A 168 4.96 -4.26 26.34
CA MET A 168 5.35 -2.89 26.72
C MET A 168 6.52 -2.84 27.72
N GLU A 169 6.54 -3.74 28.71
CA GLU A 169 7.56 -3.73 29.76
C GLU A 169 8.96 -3.97 29.20
N THR A 170 9.11 -4.94 28.30
CA THR A 170 10.38 -5.24 27.61
C THR A 170 10.85 -4.04 26.78
N ILE A 171 9.93 -3.34 26.10
CA ILE A 171 10.23 -2.12 25.34
C ILE A 171 10.79 -1.03 26.28
N GLU A 172 10.17 -0.83 27.45
CA GLU A 172 10.62 0.15 28.43
C GLU A 172 12.00 -0.20 29.00
N GLN A 173 12.25 -1.48 29.31
CA GLN A 173 13.54 -1.97 29.80
C GLN A 173 14.66 -1.76 28.76
N LEU A 174 14.42 -2.09 27.50
CA LEU A 174 15.38 -1.89 26.41
C LEU A 174 15.63 -0.40 26.13
N THR A 175 14.57 0.43 26.17
CA THR A 175 14.68 1.89 26.01
C THR A 175 15.50 2.51 27.14
N ALA A 176 15.29 2.05 28.37
CA ALA A 176 16.05 2.48 29.54
C ALA A 176 17.52 2.06 29.44
N LEU A 177 17.79 0.82 29.01
CA LEU A 177 19.15 0.32 28.78
C LEU A 177 19.87 1.13 27.70
N TYR A 178 19.21 1.42 26.57
CA TYR A 178 19.74 2.29 25.52
C TYR A 178 20.09 3.67 26.04
N SER A 179 19.18 4.27 26.81
CA SER A 179 19.38 5.59 27.42
C SER A 179 20.57 5.61 28.40
N GLN A 180 20.79 4.53 29.15
CA GLN A 180 21.92 4.41 30.07
C GLN A 180 23.26 4.30 29.33
N LEU A 181 23.30 3.59 28.20
CA LEU A 181 24.52 3.36 27.43
C LEU A 181 24.85 4.51 26.48
N HIS A 182 23.84 5.27 26.03
CA HIS A 182 23.97 6.38 25.07
C HIS A 182 23.34 7.69 25.59
N PRO A 183 23.83 8.27 26.71
CA PRO A 183 23.23 9.46 27.32
C PRO A 183 23.30 10.71 26.42
N GLU A 184 24.30 10.83 25.54
CA GLU A 184 24.42 11.97 24.62
C GLU A 184 23.35 11.95 23.52
N GLU A 185 22.85 10.76 23.14
CA GLU A 185 21.79 10.60 22.15
C GLU A 185 20.40 10.83 22.76
N GLN A 186 20.30 10.91 24.08
CA GLN A 186 19.04 11.19 24.80
C GLN A 186 18.52 12.63 24.60
N LYS A 187 19.40 13.52 24.11
CA LYS A 187 19.04 14.85 23.60
C LYS A 187 18.27 14.78 22.28
N SER A 188 18.23 13.62 21.62
CA SER A 188 17.41 13.39 20.43
C SER A 188 15.92 13.41 20.78
N MET A 189 15.14 13.93 19.84
CA MET A 189 13.69 14.10 19.90
C MET A 189 12.96 12.76 20.15
N ALA A 190 11.63 12.76 20.34
CA ALA A 190 10.85 11.59 20.79
C ALA A 190 11.11 10.26 20.02
N ILE A 191 11.54 10.32 18.77
CA ILE A 191 11.96 9.14 17.99
C ILE A 191 13.24 8.52 18.53
N GLY A 192 14.24 9.33 18.90
CA GLY A 192 15.47 8.85 19.54
C GLY A 192 15.25 8.23 20.92
N ARG A 193 14.04 8.39 21.48
CA ARG A 193 13.60 7.75 22.74
C ARG A 193 12.67 6.56 22.51
N PHE A 194 12.50 6.11 21.27
CA PHE A 194 11.67 4.97 20.90
C PHE A 194 10.19 5.09 21.30
N GLU A 195 9.69 6.30 21.56
CA GLU A 195 8.31 6.53 22.03
C GLU A 195 7.26 6.09 20.99
N HIS A 196 7.63 6.08 19.71
CA HIS A 196 6.78 5.59 18.62
C HIS A 196 6.51 4.09 18.70
N TYR A 197 7.43 3.28 19.23
CA TYR A 197 7.18 1.84 19.47
C TYR A 197 6.25 1.60 20.65
N LYS A 198 6.32 2.45 21.68
CA LYS A 198 5.34 2.43 22.78
C LYS A 198 3.95 2.83 22.28
N ALA A 199 3.86 3.88 21.47
CA ALA A 199 2.61 4.29 20.84
C ALA A 199 2.03 3.17 19.95
N LEU A 200 2.87 2.49 19.16
CA LEU A 200 2.46 1.32 18.37
C LEU A 200 1.99 0.15 19.26
N CYS A 201 2.68 -0.12 20.37
CA CYS A 201 2.24 -1.14 21.32
C CYS A 201 0.83 -0.83 21.88
N GLN A 202 0.55 0.44 22.20
CA GLN A 202 -0.78 0.87 22.62
C GLN A 202 -1.83 0.68 21.52
N TRP A 203 -1.47 0.91 20.26
CA TRP A 203 -2.35 0.64 19.12
C TRP A 203 -2.73 -0.84 19.03
N LYS A 204 -1.75 -1.73 19.12
CA LYS A 204 -1.93 -3.18 19.04
C LYS A 204 -2.71 -3.74 20.24
N LEU A 205 -2.57 -3.13 21.42
CA LEU A 205 -3.41 -3.42 22.59
C LEU A 205 -4.87 -2.99 22.45
N GLY A 206 -5.21 -2.20 21.42
CA GLY A 206 -6.57 -1.67 21.22
C GLY A 206 -6.83 -0.31 21.87
N ASN A 207 -5.85 0.28 22.54
CA ASN A 207 -5.92 1.63 23.11
C ASN A 207 -5.71 2.70 22.03
N THR A 208 -6.55 2.66 21.00
CA THR A 208 -6.42 3.41 19.74
C THR A 208 -6.30 4.92 19.96
N LEU A 209 -7.20 5.54 20.74
CA LEU A 209 -7.16 7.00 20.97
C LEU A 209 -5.88 7.44 21.68
N LYS A 210 -5.48 6.73 22.74
CA LYS A 210 -4.24 7.01 23.47
C LYS A 210 -3.01 6.87 22.57
N SER A 211 -3.00 5.87 21.70
CA SER A 211 -1.94 5.70 20.70
C SER A 211 -1.88 6.86 19.72
N LEU A 212 -3.02 7.29 19.16
CA LEU A 212 -3.08 8.40 18.20
C LEU A 212 -2.68 9.73 18.84
N GLU A 213 -3.07 9.97 20.09
CA GLU A 213 -2.61 11.14 20.87
C GLU A 213 -1.09 11.12 21.10
N ALA A 214 -0.53 9.95 21.41
CA ALA A 214 0.93 9.80 21.54
C ALA A 214 1.63 10.07 20.21
N PHE A 215 1.13 9.53 19.09
CA PHE A 215 1.68 9.83 17.75
C PHE A 215 1.59 11.31 17.40
N ARG A 216 0.47 11.98 17.73
CA ARG A 216 0.35 13.44 17.56
C ARG A 216 1.45 14.20 18.29
N ALA A 217 1.70 13.86 19.55
CA ALA A 217 2.74 14.49 20.36
C ALA A 217 4.16 14.20 19.82
N ILE A 218 4.41 12.97 19.36
CA ILE A 218 5.68 12.58 18.74
C ILE A 218 5.92 13.40 17.47
N MET A 219 4.97 13.43 16.55
CA MET A 219 5.11 14.12 15.25
C MET A 219 5.31 15.62 15.41
N ALA A 220 4.65 16.25 16.39
CA ALA A 220 4.81 17.69 16.68
C ALA A 220 6.26 18.08 17.04
N GLY A 221 7.04 17.12 17.53
CA GLY A 221 8.46 17.30 17.87
C GLY A 221 9.42 16.65 16.89
N CYS A 222 9.00 16.25 15.67
CA CYS A 222 9.88 15.62 14.68
C CYS A 222 10.35 16.61 13.60
N ASN A 223 11.53 16.35 13.04
CA ASN A 223 11.94 16.96 11.76
C ASN A 223 11.44 16.13 10.56
N GLU A 224 11.65 16.61 9.33
CA GLU A 224 11.17 15.93 8.11
C GLU A 224 11.69 14.49 7.95
N GLU A 225 12.97 14.23 8.23
CA GLU A 225 13.55 12.88 8.12
C GLU A 225 12.93 11.91 9.13
N GLN A 226 12.67 12.39 10.34
CA GLN A 226 12.04 11.63 11.41
C GLN A 226 10.57 11.33 11.13
N LEU A 227 9.85 12.25 10.48
CA LEU A 227 8.47 12.00 10.06
C LEU A 227 8.38 10.80 9.11
N LEU A 228 9.40 10.55 8.27
CA LEU A 228 9.43 9.35 7.41
C LEU A 228 9.40 8.06 8.23
N THR A 229 10.09 7.99 9.37
CA THR A 229 10.04 6.80 10.25
C THR A 229 8.64 6.59 10.82
N VAL A 230 7.99 7.68 11.26
CA VAL A 230 6.62 7.62 11.79
C VAL A 230 5.62 7.27 10.69
N ASP A 231 5.82 7.76 9.47
CA ASP A 231 4.97 7.45 8.33
C ASP A 231 4.89 5.95 8.08
N HIS A 232 6.01 5.21 8.13
CA HIS A 232 6.01 3.76 7.94
C HIS A 232 5.11 3.03 8.95
N ILE A 233 5.07 3.52 10.19
CA ILE A 233 4.21 2.96 11.24
C ILE A 233 2.75 3.37 11.01
N MET A 234 2.53 4.63 10.62
CA MET A 234 1.20 5.14 10.27
C MET A 234 0.58 4.37 9.10
N LEU A 235 1.35 4.05 8.05
CA LEU A 235 0.87 3.25 6.91
C LEU A 235 0.30 1.91 7.39
N GLU A 236 1.02 1.23 8.29
CA GLU A 236 0.59 -0.03 8.90
C GLU A 236 -0.72 0.15 9.68
N MET A 237 -0.82 1.19 10.50
CA MET A 237 -2.04 1.50 11.27
C MET A 237 -3.23 1.83 10.36
N ILE A 238 -2.99 2.56 9.27
CA ILE A 238 -4.01 2.93 8.29
C ILE A 238 -4.51 1.68 7.56
N ASP A 239 -3.61 0.82 7.10
CA ASP A 239 -3.94 -0.44 6.42
C ASP A 239 -4.68 -1.42 7.35
N GLU A 240 -4.40 -1.39 8.66
CA GLU A 240 -5.16 -2.14 9.66
C GLU A 240 -6.53 -1.54 9.98
N THR A 241 -6.73 -0.25 9.72
CA THR A 241 -7.99 0.44 10.01
C THR A 241 -8.98 0.26 8.88
N ILE A 242 -8.56 0.53 7.65
CA ILE A 242 -9.44 0.58 6.48
C ILE A 242 -9.99 -0.81 6.17
N GLY A 243 -11.32 -0.92 6.10
CA GLY A 243 -12.04 -2.16 5.86
C GLY A 243 -11.98 -3.22 6.95
N ARG A 244 -11.40 -2.92 8.13
CA ARG A 244 -11.28 -3.88 9.24
C ARG A 244 -11.73 -3.33 10.60
N LYS A 245 -11.44 -2.07 10.91
CA LYS A 245 -11.84 -1.43 12.18
C LYS A 245 -13.14 -0.63 12.02
N SER A 246 -13.65 -0.12 13.13
CA SER A 246 -14.87 0.69 13.15
C SER A 246 -14.65 2.06 12.52
N GLU A 247 -15.73 2.66 12.01
CA GLU A 247 -15.75 4.00 11.43
C GLU A 247 -15.22 5.08 12.40
N ALA A 248 -15.52 4.95 13.70
CA ALA A 248 -15.00 5.87 14.71
C ALA A 248 -13.46 5.87 14.79
N VAL A 249 -12.82 4.71 14.59
CA VAL A 249 -11.35 4.62 14.55
C VAL A 249 -10.81 5.23 13.26
N LEU A 250 -11.48 5.02 12.12
CA LEU A 250 -11.13 5.66 10.86
C LEU A 250 -11.17 7.18 10.97
N LEU A 251 -12.24 7.74 11.55
CA LEU A 251 -12.35 9.18 11.80
C LEU A 251 -11.25 9.70 12.72
N ALA A 252 -10.88 8.95 13.77
CA ALA A 252 -9.77 9.33 14.64
C ALA A 252 -8.41 9.36 13.91
N VAL A 253 -8.17 8.39 13.01
CA VAL A 253 -6.98 8.35 12.15
C VAL A 253 -6.99 9.51 11.15
N ILE A 254 -8.14 9.82 10.55
CA ILE A 254 -8.31 10.98 9.67
C ILE A 254 -7.97 12.27 10.42
N ASN A 255 -8.50 12.48 11.62
CA ASN A 255 -8.20 13.66 12.44
C ASN A 255 -6.71 13.81 12.76
N LEU A 256 -5.97 12.71 12.92
CA LEU A 256 -4.52 12.75 13.08
C LEU A 256 -3.82 13.16 11.77
N CYS A 257 -4.27 12.64 10.64
CA CYS A 257 -3.72 12.98 9.33
C CYS A 257 -4.04 14.43 8.92
N GLU A 258 -5.22 14.94 9.30
CA GLU A 258 -5.59 16.35 9.12
C GLU A 258 -4.67 17.26 9.92
N PHE A 259 -4.36 16.91 11.16
CA PHE A 259 -3.35 17.61 11.96
C PHE A 259 -1.98 17.64 11.26
N CYS A 260 -1.56 16.54 10.63
CA CYS A 260 -0.30 16.50 9.85
C CYS A 260 -0.34 17.49 8.68
N LEU A 261 -1.46 17.56 7.97
CA LEU A 261 -1.63 18.47 6.84
C LEU A 261 -1.64 19.94 7.28
N THR A 262 -2.40 20.28 8.33
CA THR A 262 -2.63 21.68 8.74
C THR A 262 -1.49 22.26 9.57
N ASN A 263 -0.92 21.47 10.48
CA ASN A 263 0.07 21.96 11.45
C ASN A 263 1.50 21.64 11.05
N LEU A 264 1.73 20.52 10.36
CA LEU A 264 3.08 20.07 9.97
C LEU A 264 3.36 20.26 8.48
N HIS A 265 2.36 20.70 7.69
CA HIS A 265 2.44 20.78 6.23
C HIS A 265 2.87 19.47 5.56
N HIS A 266 2.57 18.34 6.20
CA HIS A 266 2.93 17.00 5.75
C HIS A 266 1.72 16.34 5.08
N ASP A 267 1.69 16.36 3.74
CA ASP A 267 0.55 15.90 2.95
C ASP A 267 0.46 14.37 2.77
N PHE A 268 1.55 13.66 3.07
CA PHE A 268 1.66 12.24 2.76
C PHE A 268 0.62 11.36 3.50
N PRO A 269 0.44 11.46 4.83
CA PRO A 269 -0.46 10.56 5.56
C PRO A 269 -1.92 10.73 5.12
N ILE A 270 -2.37 11.98 4.94
CA ILE A 270 -3.75 12.27 4.56
C ILE A 270 -4.05 11.80 3.13
N CYS A 271 -3.11 11.93 2.20
CA CYS A 271 -3.25 11.38 0.86
C CYS A 271 -3.34 9.85 0.88
N TYR A 272 -2.55 9.18 1.73
CA TYR A 272 -2.59 7.72 1.83
C TYR A 272 -3.92 7.23 2.41
N VAL A 273 -4.39 7.84 3.50
CA VAL A 273 -5.72 7.51 4.08
C VAL A 273 -6.81 7.72 3.03
N TRP A 274 -6.78 8.85 2.31
CA TRP A 274 -7.76 9.12 1.27
C TRP A 274 -7.73 8.08 0.15
N GLU A 275 -6.56 7.77 -0.42
CA GLU A 275 -6.43 6.80 -1.51
C GLU A 275 -6.93 5.42 -1.07
N LYS A 276 -6.50 4.95 0.09
CA LYS A 276 -6.91 3.64 0.62
C LYS A 276 -8.41 3.57 0.93
N SER A 277 -8.97 4.64 1.48
CA SER A 277 -10.41 4.68 1.79
C SER A 277 -11.26 4.76 0.51
N PHE A 278 -10.80 5.51 -0.49
CA PHE A 278 -11.46 5.60 -1.80
C PHE A 278 -11.47 4.27 -2.56
N LEU A 279 -10.37 3.51 -2.46
CA LEU A 279 -10.22 2.19 -3.08
C LEU A 279 -10.80 1.04 -2.24
N SER A 280 -11.24 1.31 -1.01
CA SER A 280 -11.84 0.30 -0.14
C SER A 280 -13.09 -0.32 -0.78
N ALA A 281 -13.34 -1.59 -0.48
CA ALA A 281 -14.57 -2.28 -0.88
C ALA A 281 -15.78 -1.87 -0.03
N TRP A 282 -15.55 -1.23 1.13
CA TRP A 282 -16.59 -0.83 2.06
C TRP A 282 -17.15 0.56 1.74
N HIS A 283 -18.48 0.68 1.70
CA HIS A 283 -19.15 1.93 1.38
C HIS A 283 -18.85 3.05 2.40
N SER A 284 -18.81 2.72 3.69
CA SER A 284 -18.50 3.68 4.76
C SER A 284 -17.15 4.36 4.55
N ASP A 285 -16.13 3.59 4.16
CA ASP A 285 -14.79 4.11 3.91
C ASP A 285 -14.77 5.02 2.67
N GLN A 286 -15.50 4.64 1.62
CA GLN A 286 -15.63 5.46 0.41
C GLN A 286 -16.37 6.78 0.70
N GLU A 287 -17.38 6.76 1.56
CA GLU A 287 -18.12 7.96 1.99
C GLU A 287 -17.24 8.88 2.86
N ALA A 288 -16.45 8.32 3.77
CA ALA A 288 -15.44 9.06 4.52
C ALA A 288 -14.41 9.71 3.58
N ALA A 289 -13.93 8.99 2.56
CA ALA A 289 -12.99 9.51 1.57
C ALA A 289 -13.58 10.69 0.76
N LYS A 290 -14.86 10.59 0.35
CA LYS A 290 -15.57 11.68 -0.34
C LYS A 290 -15.72 12.91 0.55
N THR A 291 -16.15 12.72 1.79
CA THR A 291 -16.31 13.79 2.78
C THR A 291 -14.98 14.49 3.08
N LEU A 292 -13.91 13.70 3.19
CA LEU A 292 -12.56 14.21 3.40
C LEU A 292 -12.08 15.06 2.22
N PHE A 293 -12.29 14.57 0.98
CA PHE A 293 -11.96 15.29 -0.25
C PHE A 293 -12.76 16.58 -0.41
N ASP A 294 -14.03 16.58 -0.02
CA ASP A 294 -14.89 17.76 -0.06
C ASP A 294 -14.41 18.85 0.91
N SER A 295 -13.94 18.45 2.09
CA SER A 295 -13.63 19.36 3.19
C SER A 295 -12.25 20.03 3.06
N HIS A 296 -11.28 19.37 2.41
CA HIS A 296 -9.87 19.80 2.42
C HIS A 296 -9.35 20.20 1.04
N GLY A 297 -9.21 21.52 0.79
CA GLY A 297 -8.60 22.03 -0.44
C GLY A 297 -7.15 21.58 -0.66
N ALA A 298 -6.33 21.62 0.39
CA ALA A 298 -4.93 21.19 0.30
C ALA A 298 -4.78 19.69 -0.03
N LEU A 299 -5.74 18.85 0.38
CA LEU A 299 -5.79 17.45 -0.05
C LEU A 299 -6.08 17.35 -1.55
N ARG A 300 -7.01 18.16 -2.09
CA ARG A 300 -7.31 18.17 -3.53
C ARG A 300 -6.09 18.51 -4.36
N ASP A 301 -5.32 19.52 -3.94
CA ASP A 301 -4.06 19.89 -4.61
C ASP A 301 -3.03 18.77 -4.55
N ALA A 302 -2.88 18.12 -3.38
CA ALA A 302 -1.95 17.01 -3.22
C ALA A 302 -2.35 15.77 -4.05
N VAL A 303 -3.64 15.48 -4.15
CA VAL A 303 -4.19 14.40 -4.98
C VAL A 303 -4.03 14.73 -6.48
N SER A 304 -4.28 15.97 -6.90
CA SER A 304 -4.08 16.41 -8.29
C SER A 304 -2.66 16.13 -8.76
N ARG A 305 -1.64 16.42 -7.94
CA ARG A 305 -0.24 16.12 -8.26
C ARG A 305 0.04 14.63 -8.51
N ARG A 306 -0.73 13.74 -7.88
CA ARG A 306 -0.54 12.27 -7.93
C ARG A 306 -1.50 11.58 -8.91
N ILE A 307 -2.42 12.33 -9.52
CA ILE A 307 -3.57 11.74 -10.21
C ILE A 307 -3.20 10.94 -11.46
N SER A 308 -2.16 11.35 -12.18
CA SER A 308 -1.70 10.65 -13.37
C SER A 308 -1.24 9.23 -13.03
N HIS A 309 -0.53 9.05 -11.92
CA HIS A 309 -0.07 7.75 -11.46
C HIS A 309 -1.25 6.90 -10.96
N LEU A 310 -2.15 7.48 -10.17
CA LEU A 310 -3.34 6.78 -9.68
C LEU A 310 -4.24 6.30 -10.82
N CYS A 311 -4.48 7.16 -11.81
CA CYS A 311 -5.27 6.82 -13.00
C CYS A 311 -4.62 5.68 -13.80
N TYR A 312 -3.29 5.73 -14.00
CA TYR A 312 -2.56 4.65 -14.67
C TYR A 312 -2.71 3.31 -13.94
N LYS A 313 -2.51 3.30 -12.62
CA LYS A 313 -2.67 2.11 -11.77
C LYS A 313 -4.09 1.53 -11.87
N LEU A 314 -5.11 2.37 -11.75
CA LEU A 314 -6.51 1.95 -11.86
C LEU A 314 -6.86 1.35 -13.22
N LEU A 315 -6.38 1.95 -14.31
CA LEU A 315 -6.59 1.44 -15.66
C LEU A 315 -5.84 0.12 -15.89
N TYR A 316 -4.63 -0.01 -15.36
CA TYR A 316 -3.86 -1.26 -15.39
C TYR A 316 -4.58 -2.40 -14.67
N ASP A 317 -5.18 -2.12 -13.52
CA ASP A 317 -6.00 -3.06 -12.74
C ASP A 317 -7.39 -3.30 -13.37
N ASN A 318 -7.67 -2.72 -14.54
CA ASN A 318 -8.96 -2.73 -15.25
C ASN A 318 -10.13 -2.16 -14.44
N ASN A 319 -9.85 -1.31 -13.44
CA ASN A 319 -10.86 -0.70 -12.58
C ASN A 319 -11.36 0.62 -13.16
N VAL A 320 -12.05 0.53 -14.30
CA VAL A 320 -12.57 1.68 -15.05
C VAL A 320 -13.63 2.45 -14.25
N GLU A 321 -14.42 1.75 -13.45
CA GLU A 321 -15.46 2.35 -12.60
C GLU A 321 -14.86 3.37 -11.61
N LYS A 322 -13.75 3.02 -10.95
CA LYS A 322 -13.06 3.94 -10.04
C LYS A 322 -12.50 5.17 -10.75
N VAL A 323 -12.09 5.05 -12.01
CA VAL A 323 -11.67 6.20 -12.83
C VAL A 323 -12.84 7.14 -13.09
N TYR A 324 -14.03 6.61 -13.41
CA TYR A 324 -15.23 7.43 -13.56
C TYR A 324 -15.65 8.12 -12.25
N GLN A 325 -15.67 7.38 -11.13
CA GLN A 325 -15.98 7.95 -9.81
C GLN A 325 -15.01 9.10 -9.44
N LEU A 326 -13.75 8.97 -9.84
CA LEU A 326 -12.73 9.98 -9.60
C LEU A 326 -12.91 11.21 -10.52
N ILE A 327 -13.32 11.02 -11.79
CA ILE A 327 -13.70 12.12 -12.68
C ILE A 327 -14.92 12.87 -12.10
N GLU A 328 -15.95 12.15 -11.64
CA GLU A 328 -17.12 12.77 -10.99
C GLU A 328 -16.71 13.61 -9.78
N LEU A 329 -15.80 13.09 -8.96
CA LEU A 329 -15.29 13.79 -7.79
C LEU A 329 -14.56 15.10 -8.17
N PHE A 330 -13.73 15.09 -9.21
CA PHE A 330 -13.05 16.30 -9.68
C PHE A 330 -13.99 17.29 -10.34
N LEU A 331 -14.99 16.82 -11.10
CA LEU A 331 -16.00 17.68 -11.72
C LEU A 331 -16.80 18.45 -10.66
N LYS A 332 -17.13 17.80 -9.52
CA LYS A 332 -17.80 18.45 -8.39
C LYS A 332 -17.03 19.66 -7.84
N HIS A 333 -15.69 19.66 -7.96
CA HIS A 333 -14.80 20.71 -7.47
C HIS A 333 -14.21 21.60 -8.59
N ASP A 334 -14.79 21.57 -9.79
CA ASP A 334 -14.36 22.35 -10.98
C ASP A 334 -12.89 22.12 -11.41
N MET A 335 -12.33 20.93 -11.12
CA MET A 335 -10.95 20.55 -11.45
C MET A 335 -10.85 20.02 -12.90
N LYS A 336 -11.17 20.89 -13.87
CA LYS A 336 -11.29 20.53 -15.30
C LYS A 336 -9.99 20.06 -15.95
N ALA A 337 -8.84 20.55 -15.49
CA ALA A 337 -7.54 20.18 -16.05
C ALA A 337 -7.20 18.71 -15.76
N GLU A 338 -7.48 18.28 -14.53
CA GLU A 338 -7.33 16.91 -14.06
C GLU A 338 -8.32 15.98 -14.76
N CYS A 339 -9.59 16.39 -14.87
CA CYS A 339 -10.59 15.68 -15.66
C CYS A 339 -10.15 15.47 -17.11
N LYS A 340 -9.61 16.53 -17.76
CA LYS A 340 -9.07 16.44 -19.12
C LYS A 340 -7.95 15.39 -19.20
N SER A 341 -6.99 15.45 -18.28
CA SER A 341 -5.89 14.48 -18.25
C SER A 341 -6.40 13.04 -18.10
N MET A 342 -7.39 12.82 -17.24
CA MET A 342 -7.97 11.50 -17.01
C MET A 342 -8.77 10.99 -18.21
N LEU A 343 -9.58 11.84 -18.84
CA LEU A 343 -10.35 11.48 -20.04
C LEU A 343 -9.43 11.08 -21.20
N VAL A 344 -8.29 11.77 -21.38
CA VAL A 344 -7.29 11.39 -22.37
C VAL A 344 -6.73 9.99 -22.10
N ARG A 345 -6.36 9.69 -20.84
CA ARG A 345 -5.84 8.36 -20.47
C ARG A 345 -6.87 7.26 -20.61
N LEU A 346 -8.11 7.55 -20.23
CA LEU A 346 -9.22 6.63 -20.37
C LEU A 346 -9.52 6.35 -21.86
N PHE A 347 -9.46 7.38 -22.71
CA PHE A 347 -9.60 7.25 -24.16
C PHE A 347 -8.48 6.36 -24.74
N GLU A 348 -7.22 6.64 -24.40
CA GLU A 348 -6.08 5.83 -24.82
C GLU A 348 -6.29 4.36 -24.43
N TYR A 349 -6.66 4.10 -23.18
CA TYR A 349 -6.94 2.75 -22.69
C TYR A 349 -8.05 2.03 -23.49
N GLN A 350 -9.16 2.70 -23.79
CA GLN A 350 -10.24 2.12 -24.60
C GLN A 350 -9.84 1.92 -26.07
N TYR A 351 -9.03 2.82 -26.63
CA TYR A 351 -8.48 2.72 -27.98
C TYR A 351 -7.60 1.48 -28.12
N TRP A 352 -6.70 1.24 -27.16
CA TRP A 352 -5.84 0.04 -27.15
C TRP A 352 -6.66 -1.26 -27.10
N ARG A 353 -7.82 -1.23 -26.42
CA ARG A 353 -8.76 -2.35 -26.38
C ARG A 353 -9.64 -2.47 -27.63
N LYS A 354 -9.49 -1.56 -28.60
CA LYS A 354 -10.32 -1.44 -29.81
C LYS A 354 -11.81 -1.29 -29.50
N ASN A 355 -12.14 -0.66 -28.38
CA ASN A 355 -13.51 -0.44 -27.96
C ASN A 355 -14.02 0.89 -28.55
N LEU A 356 -14.59 0.80 -29.76
CA LEU A 356 -15.14 1.96 -30.47
C LEU A 356 -16.24 2.66 -29.66
N ARG A 357 -17.16 1.90 -29.06
CA ARG A 357 -18.27 2.45 -28.28
C ARG A 357 -17.76 3.28 -27.10
N GLY A 358 -16.79 2.73 -26.34
CA GLY A 358 -16.18 3.44 -25.23
C GLY A 358 -15.45 4.71 -25.66
N CYS A 359 -14.74 4.69 -26.79
CA CYS A 359 -14.07 5.88 -27.33
C CYS A 359 -15.07 6.97 -27.72
N SER A 360 -16.18 6.59 -28.38
CA SER A 360 -17.26 7.53 -28.74
C SER A 360 -17.95 8.13 -27.52
N GLU A 361 -18.27 7.31 -26.51
CA GLU A 361 -18.88 7.78 -25.26
C GLU A 361 -17.97 8.77 -24.52
N ILE A 362 -16.66 8.51 -24.45
CA ILE A 362 -15.69 9.43 -23.83
C ILE A 362 -15.62 10.75 -24.59
N MET A 363 -15.62 10.72 -25.93
CA MET A 363 -15.63 11.94 -26.74
C MET A 363 -16.92 12.74 -26.57
N GLN A 364 -18.08 12.07 -26.54
CA GLN A 364 -19.35 12.73 -26.28
C GLN A 364 -19.37 13.37 -24.90
N ASN A 365 -18.96 12.63 -23.85
CA ASN A 365 -18.86 13.16 -22.49
C ASN A 365 -17.92 14.36 -22.40
N ALA A 366 -16.80 14.35 -23.13
CA ALA A 366 -15.89 15.49 -23.15
C ALA A 366 -16.52 16.73 -23.81
N ILE A 367 -17.31 16.55 -24.88
CA ILE A 367 -18.07 17.63 -25.52
C ILE A 367 -19.13 18.17 -24.55
N ASP A 368 -19.90 17.28 -23.93
CA ASP A 368 -20.98 17.65 -22.99
C ASP A 368 -20.44 18.40 -21.76
N LEU A 369 -19.24 18.02 -21.29
CA LEU A 369 -18.55 18.68 -20.18
C LEU A 369 -17.76 19.95 -20.60
N ASN A 370 -17.79 20.32 -21.88
CA ASN A 370 -16.99 21.42 -22.46
C ASN A 370 -15.47 21.27 -22.22
N ILE A 371 -14.96 20.04 -22.24
CA ILE A 371 -13.55 19.72 -22.09
C ILE A 371 -12.93 19.45 -23.47
N SER A 372 -12.03 20.34 -23.91
CA SER A 372 -11.32 20.17 -25.18
C SER A 372 -10.28 19.04 -25.07
N LEU A 373 -10.53 17.92 -25.74
CA LEU A 373 -9.58 16.82 -25.90
C LEU A 373 -8.55 17.13 -27.00
N PRO A 374 -7.33 16.55 -26.93
CA PRO A 374 -6.34 16.67 -27.98
C PRO A 374 -6.83 16.13 -29.33
N GLU A 375 -6.43 16.76 -30.44
CA GLU A 375 -6.78 16.31 -31.80
C GLU A 375 -6.38 14.85 -32.08
N LEU A 376 -5.35 14.35 -31.39
CA LEU A 376 -4.92 12.97 -31.49
C LEU A 376 -6.05 11.98 -31.15
N CYS A 377 -6.89 12.28 -30.16
CA CYS A 377 -8.04 11.44 -29.81
C CYS A 377 -9.05 11.38 -30.96
N ASN A 378 -9.30 12.51 -31.63
CA ASN A 378 -10.20 12.55 -32.79
C ASN A 378 -9.64 11.70 -33.94
N ARG A 379 -8.33 11.77 -34.21
CA ARG A 379 -7.67 10.95 -35.23
C ARG A 379 -7.76 9.47 -34.90
N HIS A 380 -7.47 9.09 -33.66
CA HIS A 380 -7.59 7.71 -33.18
C HIS A 380 -9.04 7.17 -33.28
N LEU A 381 -10.05 7.99 -32.97
CA LEU A 381 -11.45 7.56 -33.15
C LEU A 381 -11.77 7.32 -34.64
N LEU A 382 -11.32 8.23 -35.52
CA LEU A 382 -11.50 8.08 -36.97
C LEU A 382 -10.78 6.83 -37.51
N GLU A 383 -9.60 6.50 -37.01
CA GLU A 383 -8.89 5.27 -37.36
C GLU A 383 -9.68 4.02 -36.99
N LEU A 384 -10.27 3.99 -35.79
CA LEU A 384 -11.14 2.90 -35.35
C LEU A 384 -12.41 2.79 -36.19
N LEU A 385 -13.06 3.92 -36.50
CA LEU A 385 -14.26 3.97 -37.34
C LEU A 385 -13.99 3.49 -38.78
N LEU A 386 -12.84 3.87 -39.34
CA LEU A 386 -12.44 3.51 -40.70
C LEU A 386 -11.86 2.08 -40.79
N GLY A 387 -11.76 1.36 -39.67
CA GLY A 387 -11.23 -0.02 -39.62
C GLY A 387 -9.77 -0.12 -40.09
N ARG A 388 -9.02 0.98 -40.08
CA ARG A 388 -7.62 1.00 -40.52
C ARG A 388 -6.76 0.36 -39.44
N ASN A 389 -6.57 -0.95 -39.54
CA ASN A 389 -5.55 -1.65 -38.76
C ASN A 389 -4.18 -1.02 -39.10
N THR A 390 -3.53 -0.44 -38.09
CA THR A 390 -2.19 0.18 -38.18
C THR A 390 -1.10 -0.77 -38.69
N ALA A 391 -1.36 -2.07 -38.74
CA ALA A 391 -0.48 -3.06 -39.39
C ALA A 391 -0.24 -2.82 -40.90
N GLY A 392 -1.04 -1.98 -41.57
CA GLY A 392 -0.91 -1.71 -43.01
C GLY A 392 -0.33 -0.35 -43.40
N SER A 393 -0.15 0.59 -42.47
CA SER A 393 0.21 1.97 -42.81
C SER A 393 1.71 2.26 -42.69
N GLU A 394 2.41 1.64 -41.73
CA GLU A 394 3.86 1.86 -41.55
C GLU A 394 4.71 1.26 -42.68
N LEU A 395 4.23 0.18 -43.34
CA LEU A 395 4.90 -0.41 -44.51
C LEU A 395 4.73 0.41 -45.81
N LYS A 396 3.72 1.30 -45.88
CA LYS A 396 3.47 2.11 -47.09
C LYS A 396 4.22 3.43 -47.10
N GLU A 397 4.63 3.95 -45.95
CA GLU A 397 5.46 5.17 -45.89
C GLU A 397 6.96 4.84 -46.04
N ALA A 398 7.43 3.71 -45.50
CA ALA A 398 8.82 3.27 -45.67
C ALA A 398 9.16 2.86 -47.12
N SER A 399 8.20 2.37 -47.92
CA SER A 399 8.47 1.97 -49.32
C SER A 399 8.42 3.10 -50.35
N LYS A 400 7.97 4.30 -49.96
CA LYS A 400 7.96 5.48 -50.85
C LYS A 400 9.20 6.35 -50.70
N GLN A 401 9.93 6.28 -49.58
CA GLN A 401 11.17 7.04 -49.37
C GLN A 401 12.45 6.29 -49.79
N SER A 402 12.41 4.97 -50.03
CA SER A 402 13.62 4.19 -50.37
C SER A 402 13.97 4.12 -51.87
N LYS A 403 13.20 4.74 -52.77
CA LYS A 403 13.42 4.64 -54.22
C LYS A 403 14.32 5.72 -54.86
N ASN A 404 14.91 6.63 -54.09
CA ASN A 404 15.75 7.70 -54.66
C ASN A 404 17.04 7.97 -53.86
N LEU A 405 17.86 6.95 -53.62
CA LEU A 405 19.26 7.18 -53.24
C LEU A 405 20.18 6.36 -54.16
N LYS A 406 20.80 7.05 -55.12
CA LYS A 406 21.92 6.50 -55.89
C LYS A 406 23.11 6.27 -54.95
N PRO A 407 23.79 5.11 -55.02
CA PRO A 407 24.94 4.85 -54.15
C PRO A 407 26.15 5.66 -54.62
N ASN A 408 26.57 6.63 -53.81
CA ASN A 408 27.90 7.23 -53.97
C ASN A 408 28.95 6.22 -53.49
N LYS A 409 29.79 5.77 -54.42
CA LYS A 409 31.07 5.10 -54.14
C LYS A 409 31.92 6.02 -53.26
N TYR A 410 32.36 5.52 -52.12
CA TYR A 410 33.53 6.05 -51.42
C TYR A 410 34.61 4.97 -51.45
N GLU A 411 35.73 5.28 -52.12
CA GLU A 411 36.97 4.51 -52.06
C GLU A 411 37.69 4.85 -50.75
N LEU A 412 37.99 3.82 -49.96
CA LEU A 412 38.91 3.93 -48.83
C LEU A 412 40.35 3.84 -49.37
N LYS A 413 41.12 4.91 -49.19
CA LYS A 413 42.58 4.88 -49.35
C LYS A 413 43.19 4.41 -48.03
N PHE A 414 44.07 3.41 -48.14
CA PHE A 414 44.89 2.86 -47.05
C PHE A 414 45.99 3.83 -46.64
#